data_AF-A0A0S2KBL2-F1
#
_entry.id   AF-A0A0S2KBL2-F1
#
_cell.length_a   1.000
_cell.length_b   1.000
_cell.length_c   1.000
_cell.angle_alpha   90.00
_cell.angle_beta   90.00
_cell.angle_gamma   90.00
#
_symmetry.space_group_name_H-M   'P 1'
#
loop_
_entity.id
_entity.type
_entity.pdbx_description
1 polymer ?
#
loop_
_entity_poly.entity_id
_entity_poly.type
_entity_poly.pdbx_seq_one_letter_code
_entity_poly.pdbx_strand_id
1 'polypeptide(L)' 'MSGYFIYASVHDGKPQLQVVDADSSETCLNWSGKEDQPQPSDQDLQELFRRLLLLSCRQKLKARIAQEKDKGARH' A
#
# COMPACT_ATOMS: atom_id res chain seq x y z
N MET A 1 2.53 -5.60 -14.73
CA MET A 1 3.77 -5.46 -13.93
C MET A 1 3.27 -5.42 -12.50
N SER A 2 3.44 -6.47 -11.70
CA SER A 2 2.79 -6.53 -10.38
C SER A 2 3.48 -5.57 -9.42
N GLY A 3 2.78 -4.49 -9.04
CA GLY A 3 3.39 -3.37 -8.34
C GLY A 3 2.37 -2.50 -7.64
N TYR A 4 2.89 -1.53 -6.90
CA TYR A 4 2.11 -0.46 -6.31
C TYR A 4 2.65 0.88 -6.78
N PHE A 5 1.76 1.80 -7.12
CA PHE A 5 2.09 3.21 -7.21
C PHE A 5 1.94 3.85 -5.83
N ILE A 6 2.95 4.59 -5.41
CA ILE A 6 2.96 5.28 -4.13
C ILE A 6 2.97 6.78 -4.43
N TYR A 7 1.92 7.47 -3.98
CA TYR A 7 1.79 8.91 -4.07
C TYR A 7 1.92 9.49 -2.68
N ALA A 8 2.96 10.31 -2.48
CA ALA A 8 3.20 11.02 -1.23
C ALA A 8 3.11 12.53 -1.50
N SER A 9 2.37 13.24 -0.67
CA SER A 9 2.20 14.68 -0.78
C SER A 9 2.05 15.31 0.60
N VAL A 10 2.12 16.64 0.64
CA VAL A 10 1.79 17.43 1.82
C VAL A 10 0.64 18.35 1.45
N HIS A 11 -0.46 18.27 2.19
CA HIS A 11 -1.64 19.12 2.02
C HIS A 11 -1.88 19.89 3.32
N ASP A 12 -1.84 21.22 3.28
CA ASP A 12 -1.95 22.09 4.46
C ASP A 12 -0.99 21.73 5.60
N GLY A 13 0.26 21.40 5.25
CA GLY A 13 1.28 20.96 6.21
C GLY A 13 1.11 19.53 6.72
N LYS A 14 0.07 18.81 6.29
CA LYS A 14 -0.22 17.43 6.71
C LYS A 14 0.32 16.44 5.68
N PRO A 15 1.08 15.41 6.10
CA PRO A 15 1.51 14.37 5.19
C PRO A 15 0.32 13.53 4.72
N GLN A 16 0.30 13.19 3.44
CA GLN A 16 -0.66 12.29 2.83
C GLN A 16 0.07 11.18 2.08
N LEU A 17 -0.51 9.99 2.13
CA LEU A 17 0.00 8.81 1.43
C LEU A 17 -1.14 8.04 0.80
N GLN A 18 -1.05 7.83 -0.51
CA GLN A 18 -1.94 6.97 -1.27
C GLN A 18 -1.13 5.84 -1.92
N VAL A 19 -1.64 4.62 -1.83
CA VAL A 19 -1.06 3.45 -2.50
C VAL A 19 -2.11 2.82 -3.40
N VAL A 20 -1.79 2.68 -4.68
CA VAL A 20 -2.68 2.17 -5.72
C VAL A 20 -2.08 0.89 -6.31
N ASP A 21 -2.89 -0.17 -6.41
CA ASP A 21 -2.51 -1.42 -7.08
C ASP A 21 -2.31 -1.16 -8.59
N ALA A 22 -1.12 -1.45 -9.11
CA ALA A 22 -0.79 -1.12 -10.49
C ALA A 22 -1.59 -1.95 -11.52
N ASP A 23 -2.07 -3.13 -11.12
CA ASP A 23 -2.81 -4.01 -12.03
C ASP A 23 -4.31 -3.68 -12.03
N SER A 24 -4.92 -3.41 -10.86
CA SER A 24 -6.35 -3.11 -10.76
C SER A 24 -6.72 -1.62 -10.73
N SER A 25 -5.73 -0.73 -10.57
CA SER A 25 -5.95 0.70 -10.28
C SER A 25 -6.78 0.96 -9.01
N GLU A 26 -6.87 -0.03 -8.13
CA GLU A 26 -7.60 0.08 -6.86
C GLU A 26 -6.74 0.76 -5.80
N THR A 27 -7.32 1.75 -5.11
CA THR A 27 -6.69 2.37 -3.94
C THR A 27 -6.66 1.39 -2.77
N CYS A 28 -5.46 0.91 -2.44
CA CYS A 28 -5.22 -0.06 -1.38
C CYS A 28 -4.93 0.59 -0.02
N LEU A 29 -4.44 1.83 -0.04
CA LEU A 29 -4.23 2.65 1.15
C LEU A 29 -4.50 4.09 0.78
N ASN A 30 -5.25 4.78 1.64
CA ASN A 30 -5.39 6.22 1.62
C ASN A 30 -5.24 6.70 3.06
N TRP A 31 -4.19 7.46 3.34
CA TRP A 31 -3.84 7.91 4.67
C TRP A 31 -3.51 9.40 4.66
N SER A 32 -3.92 10.10 5.70
CA SER A 32 -3.60 11.50 5.94
C SER A 32 -3.28 11.70 7.41
N GLY A 33 -2.37 12.64 7.69
CA GLY A 33 -2.18 13.14 9.06
C GLY A 33 -3.49 13.70 9.60
N LYS A 34 -3.79 13.39 10.87
CA LYS A 34 -5.03 13.85 11.54
C LYS A 34 -5.06 15.37 11.64
N GLU A 35 -6.27 15.94 11.62
CA GLU A 35 -6.44 17.40 11.65
C GLU A 35 -6.05 18.02 13.00
N ASP A 36 -6.25 17.28 14.08
CA ASP A 36 -6.08 17.78 15.44
C ASP A 36 -4.63 17.72 15.95
N GLN A 37 -3.68 17.27 15.11
CA GLN A 37 -2.29 17.11 15.51
C GLN A 37 -1.32 17.70 14.47
N PRO A 38 -0.37 18.54 14.90
CA PRO A 38 0.62 19.14 14.00
C PRO A 38 1.60 18.11 13.43
N GLN A 39 1.76 16.97 14.10
CA GLN A 39 2.55 15.83 13.62
C GLN A 39 1.80 14.53 13.92
N PRO A 40 1.95 13.49 13.07
CA PRO A 40 1.39 12.17 13.35
C PRO A 40 1.95 11.61 14.65
N SER A 41 1.09 11.03 15.49
CA SER A 41 1.55 10.30 16.67
C SER A 41 2.31 9.03 16.30
N ASP A 42 3.16 8.53 17.21
CA ASP A 42 3.85 7.25 17.02
C ASP A 42 2.86 6.10 16.75
N GLN A 43 1.70 6.13 17.38
CA GLN A 43 0.65 5.12 17.17
C GLN A 43 0.07 5.20 15.75
N ASP A 44 -0.13 6.41 15.21
CA ASP A 44 -0.60 6.58 13.83
C ASP A 44 0.44 6.10 12.82
N LEU A 45 1.72 6.37 13.08
CA LEU A 45 2.82 5.87 12.26
C LEU A 45 2.93 4.34 12.34
N GLN A 46 2.82 3.75 13.53
CA GLN A 46 2.85 2.29 13.70
C GLN A 46 1.72 1.61 12.91
N GLU A 47 0.49 2.15 12.97
CA GLU A 47 -0.63 1.64 12.20
C GLU A 47 -0.40 1.78 10.69
N LEU A 48 0.14 2.93 10.25
CA LEU A 48 0.53 3.13 8.84
C LEU A 48 1.55 2.08 8.38
N PHE A 49 2.63 1.87 9.14
CA PHE A 49 3.64 0.85 8.84
C PHE A 49 3.05 -0.56 8.82
N ARG A 50 2.14 -0.88 9.75
CA ARG A 50 1.44 -2.17 9.77
C ARG A 50 0.65 -2.40 8.48
N ARG A 51 -0.08 -1.39 8.00
CA ARG A 51 -0.82 -1.46 6.73
C ARG A 51 0.10 -1.63 5.54
N LEU A 52 1.20 -0.88 5.47
CA LEU A 52 2.20 -1.01 4.40
C LEU A 52 2.85 -2.40 4.38
N LEU A 53 3.16 -2.96 5.54
CA LEU A 53 3.67 -4.33 5.66
C LEU A 53 2.66 -5.35 5.12
N LEU A 54 1.38 -5.23 5.49
CA LEU A 54 0.33 -6.11 4.98
C LEU A 54 0.17 -6.03 3.46
N LEU A 55 0.29 -4.84 2.87
CA LEU A 55 0.28 -4.67 1.41
C LEU A 55 1.48 -5.36 0.74
N SER A 56 2.67 -5.27 1.33
CA SER A 56 3.85 -5.99 0.82
C SER A 56 3.66 -7.51 0.83
N CYS A 57 3.00 -8.05 1.88
CA CYS A 57 2.64 -9.45 1.97
C CYS A 57 1.63 -9.85 0.89
N ARG A 58 0.59 -9.03 0.67
CA ARG A 58 -0.40 -9.24 -0.39
C ARG A 58 0.26 -9.32 -1.78
N GLN A 59 1.21 -8.43 -2.08
CA GLN A 59 1.93 -8.46 -3.35
C GLN A 59 2.76 -9.74 -3.53
N LYS A 60 3.50 -10.16 -2.50
CA LYS A 60 4.25 -11.43 -2.52
C LYS A 60 3.34 -12.64 -2.75
N LEU A 61 2.18 -12.67 -2.09
CA LEU A 61 1.20 -13.74 -2.27
C LEU A 61 0.63 -13.75 -3.70
N LYS A 62 0.22 -12.59 -4.23
CA LYS A 62 -0.24 -12.47 -5.63
C LYS A 62 0.82 -12.98 -6.62
N ALA A 63 2.08 -12.60 -6.42
CA ALA A 63 3.19 -13.05 -7.27
C ALA A 63 3.37 -14.58 -7.22
N ARG A 64 3.29 -15.20 -6.03
CA ARG A 64 3.36 -16.65 -5.88
C ARG A 64 2.21 -17.37 -6.58
N ILE A 65 0.97 -16.90 -6.39
CA ILE A 65 -0.21 -17.48 -7.03
C ILE A 65 -0.10 -17.39 -8.57
N ALA A 66 0.39 -16.27 -9.09
CA ALA A 66 0.60 -16.11 -10.54
C ALA A 66 1.64 -17.11 -11.07
N GLN A 67 2.73 -17.35 -10.33
CA GLN A 67 3.75 -18.35 -10.69
C GLN A 67 3.20 -19.78 -10.69
N GLU A 68 2.35 -20.14 -9.72
CA GLU A 68 1.74 -21.48 -9.66
C GLU A 68 0.75 -21.72 -10.81
N LYS A 69 -0.04 -20.70 -11.18
CA LYS A 69 -0.95 -20.77 -12.33
C LYS A 69 -0.21 -20.98 -13.65
N ASP A 70 0.92 -20.28 -13.85
CA ASP A 70 1.74 -20.45 -15.07
C ASP A 70 2.38 -21.85 -15.15
N LYS A 71 2.74 -22.45 -14.02
CA LYS A 71 3.24 -23.85 -13.99
C LYS A 71 2.15 -24.88 -14.31
N GLY A 72 0.92 -24.67 -13.82
CA GLY A 72 -0.21 -25.55 -14.10
C GLY A 72 -0.72 -25.48 -15.54
N ALA A 73 -0.51 -24.35 -16.23
CA ALA A 73 -0.94 -24.16 -17.63
C ALA A 73 0.04 -24.73 -18.67
N ARG A 74 1.23 -25.18 -18.25
CA ARG A 74 2.27 -25.76 -19.13
C ARG A 74 2.30 -27.29 -19.12
N HIS A 75 1.40 -27.92 -18.37
CA HIS A 75 1.17 -29.36 -18.33
C HIS A 75 -0.20 -29.69 -18.92
#